data_AF-A0A8I6TH66-F1
#
_entry.id   AF-A0A8I6TH66-F1
#
_cell.length_a   1.000
_cell.length_b   1.000
_cell.length_c   1.000
_cell.angle_alpha   90.00
_cell.angle_beta   90.00
_cell.angle_gamma   90.00
#
_symmetry.space_group_name_H-M   'P 1'
#
loop_
_entity.id
_entity.type
_entity.pdbx_description
1 polymer ?
#
loop_
_entity_poly.entity_id
_entity_poly.type
_entity_poly.pdbx_seq_one_letter_code
_entity_poly.pdbx_strand_id
1 'polypeptide(L)'
;MTIFPFIKTPLTDLTGHLLTHQEGPCGDFEMKFVNCQEAYGERRAFEKCADILADLEECFSHQKQNMRVYEMRTERLRQIKSGELSKEEAFLPGPKVDSY
;
A
#
# COMPACT_ATOMS: atom_id res chain seq x y z
N MET A 1 -12.65 -4.82 12.94
CA MET A 1 -13.10 -5.33 11.62
C MET A 1 -12.95 -6.83 11.65
N THR A 2 -14.05 -7.54 11.85
CA THR A 2 -14.10 -9.00 11.66
C THR A 2 -14.09 -9.28 10.16
N ILE A 3 -12.98 -9.86 9.68
CA ILE A 3 -12.81 -10.29 8.27
C ILE A 3 -13.63 -11.56 7.98
N PHE A 4 -14.15 -12.22 9.02
CA PHE A 4 -14.92 -13.45 8.90
C PHE A 4 -16.43 -13.17 8.83
N PRO A 5 -17.17 -13.80 7.90
CA PRO A 5 -18.62 -13.65 7.82
C PRO A 5 -19.28 -14.23 9.08
N PHE A 6 -20.14 -13.43 9.72
CA PHE A 6 -20.91 -13.87 10.90
C PHE A 6 -21.85 -15.05 10.59
N ILE A 7 -22.25 -15.21 9.32
CA ILE A 7 -23.07 -16.31 8.84
C ILE A 7 -22.29 -17.02 7.73
N LYS A 8 -21.93 -18.29 7.96
CA LYS A 8 -21.23 -19.11 6.97
C LYS A 8 -22.24 -19.76 6.01
N THR A 9 -22.18 -19.35 4.75
CA THR A 9 -22.95 -19.92 3.64
C THR A 9 -22.04 -20.16 2.44
N PRO A 10 -22.43 -21.01 1.48
CA PRO A 10 -21.66 -21.19 0.24
C PRO A 10 -21.42 -19.86 -0.50
N LEU A 11 -22.36 -18.91 -0.42
CA LEU A 11 -22.21 -17.60 -1.03
C LEU A 11 -21.14 -16.75 -0.33
N THR A 12 -21.12 -16.75 1.00
CA THR A 12 -20.11 -15.99 1.76
C THR A 12 -18.72 -16.62 1.68
N ASP A 13 -18.60 -17.94 1.51
CA ASP A 13 -17.31 -18.58 1.23
C ASP A 13 -16.79 -18.19 -0.15
N LEU A 14 -17.69 -18.10 -1.15
CA LEU A 14 -17.31 -17.68 -2.50
C LEU A 14 -16.89 -16.20 -2.55
N THR A 15 -17.59 -15.31 -1.84
CA THR A 15 -17.34 -13.86 -1.91
C THR A 15 -16.39 -13.36 -0.81
N GLY A 16 -16.06 -14.17 0.19
CA GLY A 16 -15.23 -13.77 1.33
C GLY A 16 -13.84 -13.27 0.93
N HIS A 17 -13.27 -13.86 -0.13
CA HIS A 17 -11.95 -13.49 -0.65
C HIS A 17 -11.89 -12.08 -1.26
N LEU A 18 -13.04 -11.51 -1.66
CA LEU A 18 -13.09 -10.15 -2.25
C LEU A 18 -12.75 -9.03 -1.27
N LEU A 19 -12.84 -9.32 0.03
CA LEU A 19 -12.56 -8.36 1.10
C LEU A 19 -11.17 -8.56 1.71
N THR A 20 -10.41 -9.52 1.21
CA THR A 20 -9.08 -9.87 1.71
C THR A 20 -8.01 -9.53 0.68
N HIS A 21 -6.79 -9.28 1.14
CA HIS A 21 -5.61 -9.05 0.32
C HIS A 21 -4.66 -10.26 0.30
N GLN A 22 -5.08 -11.44 0.80
CA GLN A 22 -4.23 -12.61 1.01
C GLN A 22 -3.54 -13.12 -0.26
N GLU A 23 -4.21 -13.06 -1.42
CA GLU A 23 -3.64 -13.46 -2.71
C GLU A 23 -2.97 -12.30 -3.47
N GLY A 24 -2.95 -11.10 -2.88
CA GLY A 24 -2.43 -9.88 -3.48
C GLY A 24 -1.03 -9.49 -2.98
N PRO A 25 -0.45 -8.40 -3.52
CA PRO A 25 0.84 -7.88 -3.08
C PRO A 25 0.87 -7.44 -1.60
N CYS A 26 -0.30 -7.21 -1.00
CA CYS A 26 -0.45 -6.80 0.40
C CYS A 26 -0.74 -7.96 1.37
N GLY A 27 -0.76 -9.21 0.90
CA GLY A 27 -1.09 -10.37 1.72
C GLY A 27 -0.19 -10.54 2.93
N ASP A 28 1.11 -10.27 2.80
CA ASP A 28 2.06 -10.35 3.90
C ASP A 28 1.77 -9.32 5.02
N PHE A 29 1.34 -8.11 4.65
CA PHE A 29 0.96 -7.08 5.62
C PHE A 29 -0.36 -7.44 6.32
N GLU A 30 -1.31 -7.98 5.57
CA GLU A 30 -2.58 -8.45 6.13
C GLU A 30 -2.36 -9.59 7.13
N MET A 31 -1.53 -10.57 6.79
CA MET A 31 -1.21 -11.68 7.68
C MET A 31 -0.49 -11.21 8.96
N LYS A 32 0.40 -10.21 8.88
CA LYS A 32 1.02 -9.61 10.07
C LYS A 32 -0.03 -8.94 10.96
N PHE A 33 -0.98 -8.21 10.37
CA PHE A 33 -2.05 -7.57 11.14
C PHE A 33 -2.96 -8.60 11.80
N VAL A 34 -3.37 -9.65 11.08
CA VAL A 34 -4.20 -10.74 11.60
C VAL A 34 -3.50 -11.45 12.76
N ASN A 35 -2.21 -11.79 12.64
CA ASN A 35 -1.45 -12.43 13.72
C ASN A 35 -1.34 -11.53 14.96
N CYS A 36 -1.14 -10.22 14.77
CA CYS A 36 -1.11 -9.27 15.88
C CYS A 36 -2.48 -9.11 16.53
N GLN A 37 -3.55 -9.07 15.73
CA GLN A 37 -4.92 -8.99 16.20
C GLN A 37 -5.32 -10.26 16.97
N GLU A 38 -4.87 -11.44 16.54
CA GLU A 38 -5.08 -12.70 17.25
C GLU A 38 -4.42 -12.69 18.62
N ALA A 39 -3.20 -12.16 18.73
CA ALA A 39 -2.46 -12.09 20.00
C ALA A 39 -3.08 -11.12 21.03
N TYR A 40 -3.59 -9.96 20.59
CA TYR A 40 -4.09 -8.91 21.50
C TYR A 40 -5.62 -8.83 21.59
N GLY A 41 -6.33 -9.45 20.65
CA GLY A 41 -7.78 -9.31 20.46
C GLY A 41 -8.17 -8.01 19.76
N GLU A 42 -9.36 -8.01 19.14
CA GLU A 42 -9.84 -6.92 18.27
C GLU A 42 -9.79 -5.54 18.92
N ARG A 43 -10.22 -5.42 20.19
CA ARG A 43 -10.31 -4.11 20.87
C ARG A 43 -8.95 -3.47 21.10
N ARG A 44 -7.92 -4.26 21.39
CA ARG A 44 -6.57 -3.76 21.71
C ARG A 44 -5.68 -3.69 20.47
N ALA A 45 -6.03 -4.43 19.42
CA ALA A 45 -5.26 -4.46 18.17
C ALA A 45 -5.10 -3.08 17.54
N PHE A 46 -6.11 -2.21 17.60
CA PHE A 46 -6.02 -0.85 17.04
C PHE A 46 -4.97 0.02 17.72
N GLU A 47 -4.66 -0.23 18.98
CA GLU A 47 -3.62 0.50 19.72
C GLU A 47 -2.28 -0.24 19.67
N LYS A 48 -2.29 -1.56 19.87
CA LYS A 48 -1.07 -2.39 19.96
C LYS A 48 -0.46 -2.75 18.62
N CYS A 49 -1.27 -2.78 17.56
CA CYS A 49 -0.87 -3.13 16.20
C CYS A 49 -1.00 -1.93 15.25
N ALA A 50 -1.02 -0.70 15.77
CA ALA A 50 -1.29 0.52 15.00
C ALA A 50 -0.32 0.68 13.82
N ASP A 51 0.98 0.43 14.03
CA ASP A 51 2.00 0.55 12.98
C ASP A 51 1.78 -0.49 11.86
N ILE A 52 1.45 -1.73 12.23
CA ILE A 52 1.18 -2.81 11.27
C ILE A 52 -0.08 -2.52 10.46
N LEU A 53 -1.12 -1.98 11.12
CA LEU A 53 -2.33 -1.55 10.45
C LEU A 53 -2.04 -0.40 9.47
N ALA A 54 -1.24 0.59 9.89
CA ALA A 54 -0.84 1.70 9.04
C ALA A 54 -0.02 1.25 7.82
N ASP A 55 0.79 0.20 7.93
CA ASP A 55 1.51 -0.40 6.80
C ASP A 55 0.56 -1.12 5.85
N LEU A 56 -0.41 -1.88 6.36
CA LEU A 56 -1.46 -2.50 5.54
C LEU A 56 -2.28 -1.45 4.79
N GLU A 57 -2.69 -0.37 5.48
CA GLU A 57 -3.39 0.77 4.90
C GLU A 57 -2.57 1.47 3.81
N GLU A 58 -1.27 1.65 4.04
CA GLU A 58 -0.37 2.21 3.04
C GLU A 58 -0.28 1.31 1.81
N CYS A 59 -0.19 -0.01 2.00
CA CYS A 59 -0.03 -0.95 0.90
C CYS A 59 -1.21 -0.94 -0.08
N PHE A 60 -2.47 -0.94 0.40
CA PHE A 60 -3.62 -0.96 -0.51
C PHE A 60 -4.00 0.44 -1.03
N SER A 61 -3.67 1.52 -0.30
CA SER A 61 -4.04 2.89 -0.70
C SER A 61 -2.94 3.61 -1.50
N HIS A 62 -1.68 3.19 -1.33
CA HIS A 62 -0.47 3.85 -1.83
C HIS A 62 -0.38 5.35 -1.47
N GLN A 63 -1.05 5.81 -0.42
CA GLN A 63 -1.20 7.24 -0.15
C GLN A 63 0.17 7.90 0.11
N LYS A 64 0.99 7.32 0.99
CA LYS A 64 2.31 7.87 1.34
C LYS A 64 3.28 7.78 0.16
N GLN A 65 3.30 6.63 -0.53
CA GLN A 65 4.09 6.48 -1.76
C GLN A 65 3.74 7.53 -2.81
N ASN A 66 2.46 7.76 -3.07
CA ASN A 66 2.02 8.75 -4.06
C ASN A 66 2.39 10.18 -3.66
N MET A 67 2.20 10.55 -2.40
CA MET A 67 2.64 11.86 -1.88
C MET A 67 4.15 12.03 -2.03
N ARG A 68 4.94 11.02 -1.68
CA ARG A 68 6.40 11.06 -1.84
C ARG A 68 6.80 11.27 -3.30
N VAL A 69 6.21 10.54 -4.24
CA VAL A 69 6.48 10.69 -5.68
C VAL A 69 6.09 12.08 -6.17
N TYR A 70 4.96 12.60 -5.71
CA TYR A 70 4.50 13.94 -6.04
C TYR A 70 5.50 15.01 -5.57
N GLU A 71 5.94 14.96 -4.31
CA GLU A 71 6.90 15.93 -3.75
C GLU A 71 8.26 15.86 -4.47
N MET A 72 8.77 14.65 -4.71
CA MET A 72 10.02 14.47 -5.49
C MET A 72 9.91 15.07 -6.89
N ARG A 73 8.76 14.92 -7.54
CA ARG A 73 8.51 15.49 -8.88
C ARG A 73 8.42 17.01 -8.81
N THR A 74 7.71 17.56 -7.83
CA THR A 74 7.58 19.00 -7.62
C THR A 74 8.93 19.66 -7.41
N GLU A 75 9.77 19.12 -6.53
CA GLU A 75 11.12 19.64 -6.30
C GLU A 75 12.01 19.55 -7.53
N ARG A 76 11.94 18.46 -8.29
CA ARG A 76 12.66 18.34 -9.56
C ARG A 76 12.23 19.40 -10.57
N LEU A 77 10.93 19.67 -10.69
CA LEU A 77 10.43 20.73 -11.57
C LEU A 77 10.85 22.13 -11.08
N ARG A 78 10.92 22.36 -9.76
CA ARG A 78 11.47 23.59 -9.16
C ARG A 78 12.92 23.79 -9.61
N GLN A 79 13.76 22.76 -9.50
CA GLN A 79 15.17 22.80 -9.90
C GLN A 79 15.34 23.13 -11.39
N ILE A 80 14.57 22.48 -12.27
CA ILE A 80 14.56 22.77 -13.72
C ILE A 80 14.17 24.23 -13.98
N LYS A 81 13.14 24.73 -13.29
CA LYS A 81 12.66 26.12 -13.46
C LYS A 81 13.69 27.15 -12.98
N SER A 82 14.40 26.84 -11.90
CA SER A 82 15.47 27.69 -11.36
C SER A 82 16.77 27.64 -12.17
N GLY A 83 16.92 26.67 -13.08
CA GLY A 83 18.16 26.45 -13.82
C GLY A 83 19.24 25.69 -13.03
N GLU A 84 18.94 25.24 -11.81
CA GLU A 84 19.82 24.38 -10.99
C GLU A 84 20.05 23.00 -11.64
N LEU A 85 19.10 22.53 -12.47
CA LEU A 85 19.16 21.24 -13.16
C LEU A 85 18.89 21.41 -14.66
N SER A 86 19.72 20.79 -15.51
CA SER A 86 19.50 20.78 -16.96
C SER A 86 18.27 19.93 -17.32
N LYS A 87 17.54 20.32 -18.37
CA LYS A 87 16.33 19.58 -18.81
C LYS A 87 16.66 18.17 -19.31
N GLU A 88 17.86 17.97 -19.83
CA GLU A 88 18.35 16.72 -20.41
C GLU A 88 18.72 15.71 -19.31
N GLU A 89 19.22 16.18 -18.16
CA GLU A 89 19.54 15.34 -16.99
C GLU A 89 18.35 15.18 -16.03
N ALA A 90 17.29 15.98 -16.22
CA ALA A 90 16.14 16.00 -15.31
C ALA A 90 15.38 14.68 -15.26
N PHE A 91 15.25 13.98 -16.39
CA PHE A 91 14.60 12.68 -16.45
C PHE A 91 15.48 11.73 -17.24
N LEU A 92 15.63 10.51 -16.69
CA LEU A 92 16.28 9.45 -17.44
C LEU A 92 15.50 9.20 -18.74
N PRO A 93 16.19 8.93 -19.86
CA PRO A 93 15.52 8.53 -21.08
C PRO A 93 14.63 7.32 -20.77
N GLY A 94 13.45 7.29 -21.37
CA GLY A 94 12.57 6.14 -21.27
C GLY A 94 13.30 4.85 -21.72
N PRO A 95 12.88 3.68 -21.23
CA PRO A 95 13.41 2.42 -21.72
C PRO A 95 13.31 2.36 -23.25
N LYS A 96 14.26 1.68 -23.89
CA LYS A 96 14.21 1.46 -25.34
C LYS A 96 12.93 0.68 -25.67
N VAL A 97 12.35 0.93 -26.84
CA VAL A 97 11.09 0.30 -27.29
C VAL A 97 11.17 -1.24 -27.23
N ASP A 98 12.37 -1.80 -27.36
CA ASP A 98 12.63 -3.25 -27.37
C ASP A 98 13.19 -3.79 -26.03
N SER A 99 12.90 -3.15 -24.89
CA SER A 99 13.48 -3.54 -23.59
C SER A 99 12.73 -4.67 -22.83
N TYR A 100 11.94 -5.48 -23.54
CA TYR A 100 11.19 -6.61 -22.98
C TYR A 100 11.86 -7.94 -23.27
#